data_AF-A0A385SKR4-F1
#
_entry.id   AF-A0A385SKR4-F1
#
_cell.length_a   1.000
_cell.length_b   1.000
_cell.length_c   1.000
_cell.angle_alpha   90.00
_cell.angle_beta   90.00
_cell.angle_gamma   90.00
#
_symmetry.space_group_name_H-M   'P 1'
#
loop_
_entity.id
_entity.type
_entity.pdbx_description
1 polymer ?
#
loop_
_entity_poly.entity_id
_entity_poly.type
_entity_poly.pdbx_seq_one_letter_code
_entity_poly.pdbx_strand_id
1 'polypeptide(L)'
;MKATYVPLIIFMTFMVIPSHSQITDNSKSDVINYKAITISDFCLCKTTLHELRTLSSDFSQVEVEEMDSPKNCYGQDSRYESGKGYASKKYSGLIFQTEQTSDYVSKIRLTKDFKGSLPNGAYVDMSNLTLKDVFKIYPKFIDKWGSRGCSDYWNFSNDTISFYVKIDKNIKPQFPINEAFYLDKPVDAIDLVFSCYKVLHKSNAKIELFNPNEPVLFVDSIRVNQRYLESTYQPNEFAFITVYKGDDAVKLVGEEGRKNGAVYLTTKEAAREKYSKLFGSKSAEYSKVIKSKDNDADIAYILNGKILTENIEAELYKIDKNNLLDIRVIYKKDLKKEFNISDKKYGVVLKTSGH
;
A
#
# COMPACT_ATOMS: atom_id res chain seq x y z
N MET A 1 32.38 1.13 10.68
CA MET A 1 31.18 1.84 10.18
C MET A 1 31.50 2.34 8.77
N LYS A 2 31.04 1.63 7.73
CA LYS A 2 31.12 2.11 6.33
C LYS A 2 29.85 1.66 5.61
N ALA A 3 28.78 2.45 5.75
CA ALA A 3 27.68 2.43 4.80
C ALA A 3 28.22 2.98 3.48
N THR A 4 28.01 2.25 2.39
CA THR A 4 28.46 2.68 1.06
C THR A 4 27.33 3.49 0.43
N TYR A 5 27.59 4.77 0.17
CA TYR A 5 26.66 5.71 -0.44
C TYR A 5 26.79 5.64 -1.96
N VAL A 6 25.68 5.48 -2.67
CA VAL A 6 25.65 5.55 -4.15
C VAL A 6 24.65 6.62 -4.55
N PRO A 7 25.07 7.76 -5.13
CA PRO A 7 24.17 8.70 -5.77
C PRO A 7 23.78 8.15 -7.15
N LEU A 8 22.47 8.12 -7.44
CA LEU A 8 21.93 7.55 -8.67
C LEU A 8 21.83 8.63 -9.76
N ILE A 9 22.62 8.51 -10.83
CA ILE A 9 22.37 9.12 -12.13
C ILE A 9 22.21 7.95 -13.11
N ILE A 10 21.00 7.71 -13.61
CA ILE A 10 20.75 6.74 -14.69
C ILE A 10 20.15 7.52 -15.87
N PHE A 11 20.96 7.72 -16.91
CA PHE A 11 20.50 8.02 -18.26
C PHE A 11 20.20 6.69 -18.94
N MET A 12 18.97 6.48 -19.41
CA MET A 12 18.62 5.33 -20.26
C MET A 12 17.99 5.85 -21.55
N THR A 13 18.77 5.89 -22.61
CA THR A 13 18.31 6.14 -23.98
C THR A 13 17.91 4.80 -24.61
N PHE A 14 16.63 4.65 -24.96
CA PHE A 14 16.16 3.56 -25.81
C PHE A 14 16.04 4.06 -27.25
N MET A 15 16.86 3.49 -28.15
CA MET A 15 16.62 3.54 -29.58
C MET A 15 15.46 2.60 -29.92
N VAL A 16 14.43 3.14 -30.58
CA VAL A 16 13.32 2.38 -31.16
C VAL A 16 13.71 1.96 -32.57
N ILE A 17 13.76 0.65 -32.84
CA ILE A 17 13.75 0.13 -34.21
C ILE A 17 12.37 -0.49 -34.46
N PRO A 18 11.65 -0.10 -35.53
CA PRO A 18 10.36 -0.68 -35.86
C PRO A 18 10.56 -1.94 -36.71
N SER A 19 10.03 -3.07 -36.26
CA SER A 19 9.84 -4.26 -37.09
C SER A 19 8.35 -4.61 -37.11
N HIS A 20 7.74 -4.53 -38.29
CA HIS A 20 6.35 -4.89 -38.55
C HIS A 20 6.18 -6.40 -38.75
N SER A 21 5.30 -6.98 -37.93
CA SER A 21 4.25 -7.98 -38.21
C SER A 21 4.59 -9.29 -38.96
N GLN A 22 4.33 -10.42 -38.31
CA GLN A 22 3.10 -11.23 -38.51
C GLN A 22 3.27 -12.56 -37.75
N ILE A 23 2.51 -12.79 -36.67
CA ILE A 23 2.28 -14.14 -36.15
C ILE A 23 0.81 -14.29 -35.73
N THR A 24 0.25 -15.34 -36.29
CA THR A 24 -1.09 -15.92 -36.18
C THR A 24 -1.57 -16.17 -34.75
N ASP A 25 -2.88 -16.04 -34.59
CA ASP A 25 -3.68 -16.43 -33.43
C ASP A 25 -3.52 -17.93 -33.11
N ASN A 26 -3.13 -18.24 -31.86
CA ASN A 26 -3.29 -19.50 -31.09
C ASN A 26 -2.08 -19.81 -30.18
N SER A 27 -1.89 -19.02 -29.14
CA SER A 27 -1.41 -19.48 -27.82
C SER A 27 -1.48 -18.32 -26.83
N LYS A 28 -2.67 -18.02 -26.29
CA LYS A 28 -2.76 -17.11 -25.14
C LYS A 28 -2.10 -17.79 -23.95
N SER A 29 -0.92 -17.31 -23.62
CA SER A 29 -0.20 -17.52 -22.37
C SER A 29 -1.18 -17.48 -21.18
N ASP A 30 -1.46 -18.66 -20.61
CA ASP A 30 -2.34 -18.94 -19.47
C ASP A 30 -1.68 -18.54 -18.13
N VAL A 31 -0.94 -17.42 -18.10
CA VAL A 31 -0.23 -16.95 -16.92
C VAL A 31 -1.22 -16.22 -16.01
N ILE A 32 -1.42 -16.77 -14.81
CA ILE A 32 -2.27 -16.15 -13.78
C ILE A 32 -1.71 -14.76 -13.46
N ASN A 33 -2.49 -13.73 -13.75
CA ASN A 33 -2.17 -12.37 -13.36
C ASN A 33 -2.44 -12.19 -11.87
N TYR A 34 -1.45 -12.51 -11.05
CA TYR A 34 -1.57 -12.39 -9.59
C TYR A 34 -1.87 -10.97 -9.11
N LYS A 35 -1.59 -9.93 -9.90
CA LYS A 35 -1.98 -8.55 -9.57
C LYS A 35 -3.50 -8.44 -9.41
N ALA A 36 -4.27 -9.19 -10.20
CA ALA A 36 -5.73 -9.17 -10.17
C ALA A 36 -6.34 -9.81 -8.90
N ILE A 37 -5.54 -10.48 -8.08
CA ILE A 37 -5.98 -11.18 -6.85
C ILE A 37 -5.06 -10.87 -5.65
N THR A 38 -4.28 -9.79 -5.73
CA THR A 38 -3.47 -9.27 -4.62
C THR A 38 -4.11 -8.00 -4.09
N ILE A 39 -4.20 -7.88 -2.76
CA ILE A 39 -4.62 -6.66 -2.07
C ILE A 39 -3.69 -6.37 -0.91
N SER A 40 -3.20 -5.13 -0.83
CA SER A 40 -2.07 -4.78 0.02
C SER A 40 -0.92 -5.77 -0.21
N ASP A 41 -0.41 -6.42 0.83
CA ASP A 41 0.64 -7.45 0.76
C ASP A 41 0.12 -8.87 0.52
N PHE A 42 -1.20 -9.08 0.51
CA PHE A 42 -1.80 -10.41 0.59
C PHE A 42 -2.32 -10.86 -0.77
N CYS A 43 -1.89 -12.03 -1.21
CA CYS A 43 -2.30 -12.60 -2.48
C CYS A 43 -3.16 -13.83 -2.21
N LEU A 44 -4.37 -13.83 -2.76
CA LEU A 44 -5.20 -15.03 -2.74
C LEU A 44 -4.42 -16.19 -3.35
N CYS A 45 -4.60 -17.37 -2.76
CA CYS A 45 -3.99 -18.63 -3.18
C CYS A 45 -2.47 -18.65 -3.08
N LYS A 46 -1.89 -17.76 -2.27
CA LYS A 46 -0.49 -17.75 -1.88
C LYS A 46 -0.34 -17.52 -0.39
N THR A 47 -1.04 -16.51 0.13
CA THR A 47 -1.03 -16.22 1.57
C THR A 47 -1.63 -17.38 2.34
N THR A 48 -0.92 -17.85 3.36
CA THR A 48 -1.40 -18.89 4.28
C THR A 48 -1.78 -18.29 5.64
N LEU A 49 -2.66 -18.98 6.36
CA LEU A 49 -2.97 -18.65 7.75
C LEU A 49 -1.73 -18.72 8.65
N HIS A 50 -0.80 -19.63 8.37
CA HIS A 50 0.46 -19.72 9.11
C HIS A 50 1.28 -18.43 8.96
N GLU A 51 1.46 -17.93 7.75
CA GLU A 51 2.19 -16.69 7.48
C GLU A 51 1.49 -15.46 8.08
N LEU A 52 0.16 -15.40 8.05
CA LEU A 52 -0.58 -14.32 8.73
C LEU A 52 -0.19 -14.27 10.22
N ARG A 53 -0.21 -15.41 10.90
CA ARG A 53 0.14 -15.51 12.32
C ARG A 53 1.60 -15.20 12.63
N THR A 54 2.52 -15.39 11.68
CA THR A 54 3.94 -15.02 11.87
C THR A 54 4.17 -13.52 11.64
N LEU A 55 3.37 -12.88 10.77
CA LEU A 55 3.43 -11.43 10.52
C LEU A 55 2.93 -10.58 11.69
N SER A 56 1.99 -11.10 12.47
CA SER A 56 1.50 -10.42 13.68
C SER A 56 0.86 -11.41 14.66
N SER A 57 1.25 -11.31 15.93
CA SER A 57 0.74 -12.18 17.00
C SER A 57 -0.71 -11.91 17.39
N ASP A 58 -1.30 -10.81 16.90
CA ASP A 58 -2.69 -10.42 17.19
C ASP A 58 -3.71 -10.96 16.17
N PHE A 59 -3.30 -11.75 15.19
CA PHE A 59 -4.23 -12.44 14.30
C PHE A 59 -5.11 -13.41 15.09
N SER A 60 -6.41 -13.20 15.03
CA SER A 60 -7.42 -13.95 15.78
C SER A 60 -8.60 -14.29 14.91
N GLN A 61 -9.28 -15.37 15.26
CA GLN A 61 -10.48 -15.79 14.55
C GLN A 61 -11.64 -14.83 14.86
N VAL A 62 -12.42 -14.50 13.83
CA VAL A 62 -13.63 -13.67 13.90
C VAL A 62 -14.78 -14.40 13.21
N GLU A 63 -16.02 -14.15 13.65
CA GLU A 63 -17.21 -14.59 12.93
C GLU A 63 -17.41 -13.73 11.69
N VAL A 64 -17.77 -14.37 10.58
CA VAL A 64 -17.95 -13.71 9.28
C VAL A 64 -19.29 -14.11 8.70
N GLU A 65 -20.24 -13.17 8.62
CA GLU A 65 -21.50 -13.39 7.93
C GLU A 65 -21.32 -13.18 6.43
N GLU A 66 -21.68 -14.16 5.60
CA GLU A 66 -21.55 -14.04 4.14
C GLU A 66 -22.65 -13.17 3.54
N MET A 67 -22.27 -12.13 2.81
CA MET A 67 -23.24 -11.14 2.30
C MET A 67 -24.11 -11.69 1.17
N ASP A 68 -23.54 -12.48 0.25
CA ASP A 68 -24.30 -13.10 -0.85
C ASP A 68 -25.04 -14.37 -0.42
N SER A 69 -24.50 -15.10 0.57
CA SER A 69 -25.03 -16.39 1.04
C SER A 69 -25.11 -16.45 2.58
N PRO A 70 -25.93 -15.60 3.23
CA PRO A 70 -26.12 -15.63 4.69
C PRO A 70 -26.65 -16.98 5.17
N LYS A 71 -26.68 -17.22 6.49
CA LYS A 71 -27.02 -18.53 7.09
C LYS A 71 -28.38 -19.09 6.64
N ASN A 72 -29.32 -18.22 6.28
CA ASN A 72 -30.65 -18.56 5.77
C ASN A 72 -30.69 -18.82 4.24
N CYS A 73 -29.58 -18.60 3.52
CA CYS A 73 -29.44 -18.96 2.11
C CYS A 73 -28.96 -20.41 1.96
N TYR A 74 -29.67 -21.18 1.14
CA TYR A 74 -29.20 -22.49 0.71
C TYR A 74 -28.11 -22.33 -0.36
N GLY A 75 -26.86 -22.57 0.02
CA GLY A 75 -25.71 -22.52 -0.87
C GLY A 75 -24.44 -22.18 -0.12
N GLN A 76 -23.37 -22.94 -0.36
CA GLN A 76 -22.04 -22.67 0.18
C GLN A 76 -21.08 -22.48 -0.99
N ASP A 77 -20.17 -21.52 -0.86
CA ASP A 77 -19.08 -21.36 -1.80
C ASP A 77 -17.93 -22.28 -1.36
N SER A 78 -17.61 -23.29 -2.17
CA SER A 78 -16.57 -24.26 -1.83
C SER A 78 -15.16 -23.67 -1.87
N ARG A 79 -15.00 -22.45 -2.39
CA ARG A 79 -13.68 -21.81 -2.48
C ARG A 79 -13.13 -21.43 -1.11
N TYR A 80 -13.96 -21.24 -0.09
CA TYR A 80 -13.52 -20.81 1.24
C TYR A 80 -14.34 -21.46 2.38
N GLU A 81 -13.83 -21.39 3.62
CA GLU A 81 -14.58 -21.73 4.84
C GLU A 81 -15.51 -20.56 5.20
N SER A 82 -16.82 -20.76 5.03
CA SER A 82 -17.83 -19.77 5.40
C SER A 82 -18.00 -19.63 6.91
N GLY A 83 -18.42 -18.46 7.37
CA GLY A 83 -18.80 -18.25 8.77
C GLY A 83 -17.64 -17.86 9.69
N LYS A 84 -16.40 -18.06 9.24
CA LYS A 84 -15.19 -17.79 10.02
C LYS A 84 -14.14 -17.11 9.17
N GLY A 85 -13.39 -16.22 9.78
CA GLY A 85 -12.21 -15.60 9.18
C GLY A 85 -11.19 -15.22 10.24
N TYR A 86 -10.11 -14.59 9.80
CA TYR A 86 -9.02 -14.15 10.66
C TYR A 86 -8.76 -12.66 10.45
N ALA A 87 -8.58 -11.92 11.53
CA ALA A 87 -8.34 -10.47 11.48
C ALA A 87 -7.27 -10.06 12.50
N SER A 88 -6.65 -8.91 12.26
CA SER A 88 -5.62 -8.29 13.11
C SER A 88 -5.89 -6.80 13.22
N LYS A 89 -5.61 -6.20 14.38
CA LYS A 89 -5.74 -4.74 14.57
C LYS A 89 -4.69 -4.00 13.75
N LYS A 90 -3.52 -4.61 13.53
CA LYS A 90 -2.44 -4.06 12.70
C LYS A 90 -2.85 -3.95 11.23
N TYR A 91 -3.67 -4.88 10.75
CA TYR A 91 -4.20 -4.92 9.38
C TYR A 91 -5.70 -4.61 9.38
N SER A 92 -6.03 -3.42 9.90
CA SER A 92 -7.41 -2.97 10.03
C SER A 92 -8.12 -2.95 8.68
N GLY A 93 -9.39 -3.35 8.68
CA GLY A 93 -10.19 -3.43 7.47
C GLY A 93 -10.09 -4.74 6.70
N LEU A 94 -9.18 -5.65 7.07
CA LEU A 94 -8.96 -6.92 6.36
C LEU A 94 -9.43 -8.12 7.18
N ILE A 95 -10.24 -8.99 6.57
CA ILE A 95 -10.61 -10.29 7.11
C ILE A 95 -10.23 -11.37 6.09
N PHE A 96 -9.47 -12.36 6.53
CA PHE A 96 -8.95 -13.45 5.70
C PHE A 96 -9.77 -14.73 5.93
N GLN A 97 -10.23 -15.37 4.85
CA GLN A 97 -10.87 -16.69 4.91
C GLN A 97 -10.04 -17.68 4.08
N THR A 98 -9.80 -18.85 4.64
CA THR A 98 -9.02 -19.92 4.00
C THR A 98 -9.90 -20.85 3.19
N GLU A 99 -9.30 -21.70 2.36
CA GLU A 99 -10.01 -22.83 1.77
C GLU A 99 -10.50 -23.81 2.85
N GLN A 100 -11.44 -24.68 2.48
CA GLN A 100 -12.00 -25.67 3.40
C GLN A 100 -11.00 -26.79 3.76
N THR A 101 -10.02 -27.04 2.88
CA THR A 101 -9.11 -28.19 2.97
C THR A 101 -7.63 -27.77 3.02
N SER A 102 -7.33 -26.48 3.05
CA SER A 102 -5.96 -25.96 3.08
C SER A 102 -5.88 -24.70 3.94
N ASP A 103 -4.67 -24.30 4.32
CA ASP A 103 -4.43 -23.05 5.04
C ASP A 103 -4.29 -21.84 4.12
N TYR A 104 -4.42 -22.02 2.80
CA TYR A 104 -4.34 -20.92 1.84
C TYR A 104 -5.57 -20.03 1.96
N VAL A 105 -5.33 -18.72 2.01
CA VAL A 105 -6.34 -17.68 1.91
C VAL A 105 -6.88 -17.67 0.49
N SER A 106 -8.16 -17.95 0.34
CA SER A 106 -8.88 -17.95 -0.93
C SER A 106 -9.91 -16.82 -1.03
N LYS A 107 -10.17 -16.15 0.10
CA LYS A 107 -11.01 -14.97 0.16
C LYS A 107 -10.46 -13.92 1.12
N ILE A 108 -10.54 -12.66 0.71
CA ILE A 108 -10.25 -11.49 1.56
C ILE A 108 -11.46 -10.57 1.51
N ARG A 109 -12.00 -10.25 2.68
CA ARG A 109 -13.04 -9.24 2.85
C ARG A 109 -12.43 -7.92 3.29
N LEU A 110 -12.80 -6.85 2.58
CA LEU A 110 -12.52 -5.47 2.95
C LEU A 110 -13.72 -4.90 3.69
N THR A 111 -13.51 -4.43 4.92
CA THR A 111 -14.55 -3.82 5.76
C THR A 111 -14.46 -2.30 5.71
N LYS A 112 -15.34 -1.62 6.46
CA LYS A 112 -15.39 -0.14 6.55
C LYS A 112 -14.08 0.53 6.97
N ASP A 113 -13.23 -0.18 7.70
CA ASP A 113 -11.95 0.37 8.18
C ASP A 113 -10.83 0.29 7.13
N PHE A 114 -11.07 -0.40 6.00
CA PHE A 114 -10.05 -0.57 4.97
C PHE A 114 -9.79 0.71 4.18
N LYS A 115 -8.50 1.02 4.02
CA LYS A 115 -8.00 2.07 3.12
C LYS A 115 -6.83 1.53 2.33
N GLY A 116 -6.90 1.59 1.01
CA GLY A 116 -5.83 1.06 0.17
C GLY A 116 -6.24 0.85 -1.28
N SER A 117 -5.31 0.32 -2.07
CA SER A 117 -5.52 0.09 -3.50
C SER A 117 -6.18 -1.26 -3.76
N LEU A 118 -7.21 -1.25 -4.61
CA LEU A 118 -7.82 -2.45 -5.18
C LEU A 118 -6.90 -3.10 -6.23
N PRO A 119 -7.16 -4.35 -6.67
CA PRO A 119 -6.30 -5.06 -7.62
C PRO A 119 -6.07 -4.33 -8.97
N ASN A 120 -7.00 -3.45 -9.36
CA ASN A 120 -6.87 -2.62 -10.56
C ASN A 120 -6.00 -1.36 -10.35
N GLY A 121 -5.52 -1.12 -9.12
CA GLY A 121 -4.72 0.04 -8.73
C GLY A 121 -5.54 1.23 -8.21
N ALA A 122 -6.87 1.18 -8.22
CA ALA A 122 -7.68 2.26 -7.71
C ALA A 122 -7.64 2.31 -6.18
N TYR A 123 -7.29 3.46 -5.62
CA TYR A 123 -7.33 3.69 -4.18
C TYR A 123 -8.77 3.87 -3.70
N VAL A 124 -9.11 3.23 -2.58
CA VAL A 124 -10.41 3.36 -1.92
C VAL A 124 -10.25 3.62 -0.43
N ASP A 125 -11.16 4.42 0.11
CA ASP A 125 -11.44 4.52 1.54
C ASP A 125 -12.86 3.99 1.77
N MET A 126 -12.98 2.80 2.36
CA MET A 126 -14.26 2.10 2.52
C MET A 126 -15.25 2.85 3.42
N SER A 127 -14.77 3.77 4.25
CA SER A 127 -15.64 4.62 5.07
C SER A 127 -16.49 5.59 4.24
N ASN A 128 -15.98 5.99 3.07
CA ASN A 128 -16.60 7.00 2.20
C ASN A 128 -17.01 6.46 0.81
N LEU A 129 -16.69 5.21 0.50
CA LEU A 129 -16.95 4.62 -0.82
C LEU A 129 -18.46 4.45 -1.06
N THR A 130 -18.95 5.04 -2.16
CA THR A 130 -20.35 4.91 -2.61
C THR A 130 -20.48 3.98 -3.83
N LEU A 131 -21.68 3.50 -4.13
CA LEU A 131 -21.94 2.72 -5.35
C LEU A 131 -21.58 3.50 -6.63
N LYS A 132 -21.86 4.80 -6.67
CA LYS A 132 -21.48 5.68 -7.78
C LYS A 132 -19.98 5.68 -8.02
N ASP A 133 -19.16 5.63 -6.98
CA ASP A 133 -17.72 5.54 -7.11
C ASP A 133 -17.28 4.15 -7.59
N VAL A 134 -17.94 3.08 -7.13
CA VAL A 134 -17.72 1.72 -7.67
C VAL A 134 -17.92 1.71 -9.18
N PHE A 135 -18.96 2.35 -9.70
CA PHE A 135 -19.20 2.43 -11.15
C PHE A 135 -18.17 3.27 -11.91
N LYS A 136 -17.52 4.25 -11.28
CA LYS A 136 -16.37 4.93 -11.90
C LYS A 136 -15.15 4.02 -11.97
N ILE A 137 -14.90 3.25 -10.91
CA ILE A 137 -13.75 2.34 -10.81
C ILE A 137 -13.94 1.10 -11.70
N TYR A 138 -15.17 0.58 -11.77
CA TYR A 138 -15.59 -0.58 -12.55
C TYR A 138 -16.83 -0.27 -13.41
N PRO A 139 -16.67 0.47 -14.53
CA PRO A 139 -17.81 0.85 -15.39
C PRO A 139 -18.62 -0.33 -15.93
N LYS A 140 -17.99 -1.51 -16.05
CA LYS A 140 -18.66 -2.75 -16.50
C LYS A 140 -19.71 -3.29 -15.53
N PHE A 141 -19.85 -2.69 -14.34
CA PHE A 141 -20.82 -3.11 -13.32
C PHE A 141 -22.12 -2.31 -13.33
N ILE A 142 -22.21 -1.21 -14.10
CA ILE A 142 -23.38 -0.32 -14.13
C ILE A 142 -24.68 -1.09 -14.40
N ASP A 143 -24.64 -2.03 -15.35
CA ASP A 143 -25.82 -2.81 -15.76
C ASP A 143 -25.91 -4.19 -15.07
N LYS A 144 -25.11 -4.43 -14.02
CA LYS A 144 -24.98 -5.75 -13.37
C LYS A 144 -25.52 -5.74 -11.94
N TRP A 145 -26.82 -5.45 -11.81
CA TRP A 145 -27.51 -5.57 -10.53
C TRP A 145 -27.82 -7.04 -10.25
N GLY A 146 -27.21 -7.58 -9.19
CA GLY A 146 -27.54 -8.90 -8.69
C GLY A 146 -27.93 -8.87 -7.22
N SER A 147 -28.71 -9.86 -6.82
CA SER A 147 -28.95 -10.21 -5.42
C SER A 147 -29.54 -11.62 -5.37
N ARG A 148 -29.21 -12.38 -4.34
CA ARG A 148 -29.96 -13.61 -4.04
C ARG A 148 -31.24 -13.23 -3.32
N GLY A 149 -32.34 -13.94 -3.58
CA GLY A 149 -33.62 -13.66 -2.91
C GLY A 149 -33.57 -13.76 -1.37
N CYS A 150 -32.55 -14.41 -0.81
CA CYS A 150 -32.29 -14.55 0.62
C CYS A 150 -31.16 -13.64 1.15
N SER A 151 -30.52 -12.84 0.28
CA SER A 151 -29.47 -11.88 0.64
C SER A 151 -30.07 -10.51 1.00
N ASP A 152 -29.42 -9.83 1.93
CA ASP A 152 -29.75 -8.46 2.34
C ASP A 152 -28.96 -7.40 1.55
N TYR A 153 -28.26 -7.81 0.48
CA TYR A 153 -27.37 -6.95 -0.29
C TYR A 153 -27.65 -7.02 -1.79
N TRP A 154 -27.52 -5.87 -2.45
CA TRP A 154 -27.21 -5.80 -3.87
C TRP A 154 -25.74 -6.14 -4.04
N ASN A 155 -25.42 -6.98 -5.03
CA ASN A 155 -24.06 -7.34 -5.39
C ASN A 155 -23.70 -6.79 -6.79
N PHE A 156 -22.46 -6.36 -6.93
CA PHE A 156 -21.88 -5.89 -8.19
C PHE A 156 -20.52 -6.56 -8.36
N SER A 157 -20.44 -7.52 -9.28
CA SER A 157 -19.34 -8.48 -9.25
C SER A 157 -18.84 -8.94 -10.61
N ASN A 158 -17.66 -9.53 -10.56
CA ASN A 158 -17.12 -10.43 -11.57
C ASN A 158 -16.56 -11.69 -10.88
N ASP A 159 -15.79 -12.49 -11.62
CA ASP A 159 -15.23 -13.75 -11.11
C ASP A 159 -14.32 -13.61 -9.88
N THR A 160 -13.73 -12.44 -9.64
CA THR A 160 -12.69 -12.23 -8.63
C THR A 160 -13.03 -11.20 -7.55
N ILE A 161 -13.94 -10.25 -7.82
CA ILE A 161 -14.29 -9.18 -6.89
C ILE A 161 -15.80 -8.95 -6.87
N SER A 162 -16.35 -8.73 -5.67
CA SER A 162 -17.76 -8.42 -5.43
C SER A 162 -17.88 -7.24 -4.48
N PHE A 163 -18.71 -6.26 -4.84
CA PHE A 163 -19.07 -5.10 -4.02
C PHE A 163 -20.49 -5.29 -3.49
N TYR A 164 -20.72 -4.94 -2.23
CA TYR A 164 -22.03 -5.12 -1.59
C TYR A 164 -22.60 -3.80 -1.10
N VAL A 165 -23.87 -3.55 -1.43
CA VAL A 165 -24.63 -2.39 -0.97
C VAL A 165 -25.90 -2.91 -0.29
N LYS A 166 -26.12 -2.52 0.97
CA LYS A 166 -27.27 -3.01 1.73
C LYS A 166 -28.61 -2.62 1.11
N ILE A 167 -29.52 -3.59 1.02
CA ILE A 167 -30.89 -3.38 0.55
C ILE A 167 -31.69 -2.67 1.63
N ASP A 168 -32.24 -1.50 1.29
CA ASP A 168 -33.28 -0.87 2.10
C ASP A 168 -34.63 -1.62 1.97
N LYS A 169 -34.96 -2.43 2.98
CA LYS A 169 -36.19 -3.23 3.02
C LYS A 169 -37.47 -2.40 3.12
N ASN A 170 -37.37 -1.11 3.43
CA ASN A 170 -38.51 -0.20 3.54
C ASN A 170 -38.98 0.33 2.18
N ILE A 171 -38.16 0.21 1.14
CA ILE A 171 -38.54 0.60 -0.23
C ILE A 171 -39.34 -0.53 -0.86
N LYS A 172 -40.62 -0.24 -1.19
CA LYS A 172 -41.54 -1.14 -1.87
C LYS A 172 -42.20 -0.45 -3.08
N PRO A 173 -42.35 -1.14 -4.22
CA PRO A 173 -41.84 -2.47 -4.52
C PRO A 173 -40.31 -2.44 -4.68
N GLN A 174 -39.66 -3.60 -4.45
CA GLN A 174 -38.20 -3.70 -4.62
C GLN A 174 -37.78 -3.77 -6.10
N PHE A 175 -38.71 -4.18 -6.97
CA PHE A 175 -38.55 -4.20 -8.42
C PHE A 175 -39.66 -3.38 -9.09
N PRO A 176 -39.34 -2.60 -10.14
CA PRO A 176 -37.99 -2.33 -10.66
C PRO A 176 -37.10 -1.62 -9.65
N ILE A 177 -35.78 -1.82 -9.74
CA ILE A 177 -34.82 -1.27 -8.78
C ILE A 177 -34.81 0.26 -8.90
N ASN A 178 -34.87 0.95 -7.77
CA ASN A 178 -34.65 2.40 -7.73
C ASN A 178 -33.14 2.70 -7.79
N GLU A 179 -32.55 2.59 -8.98
CA GLU A 179 -31.10 2.73 -9.17
C GLU A 179 -30.57 4.07 -8.63
N ALA A 180 -31.27 5.17 -8.95
CA ALA A 180 -30.89 6.52 -8.53
C ALA A 180 -30.78 6.65 -7.01
N PHE A 181 -31.67 6.00 -6.25
CA PHE A 181 -31.59 5.97 -4.78
C PHE A 181 -30.34 5.26 -4.25
N TYR A 182 -29.90 4.19 -4.91
CA TYR A 182 -28.78 3.38 -4.46
C TYR A 182 -27.41 3.92 -4.88
N LEU A 183 -27.33 4.80 -5.88
CA LEU A 183 -26.06 5.35 -6.36
C LEU A 183 -25.24 6.03 -5.25
N ASP A 184 -25.89 6.77 -4.36
CA ASP A 184 -25.22 7.47 -3.26
C ASP A 184 -25.13 6.64 -1.98
N LYS A 185 -25.54 5.36 -2.02
CA LYS A 185 -25.45 4.47 -0.85
C LYS A 185 -24.03 3.98 -0.64
N PRO A 186 -23.63 3.81 0.64
CA PRO A 186 -22.30 3.35 0.96
C PRO A 186 -22.13 1.87 0.60
N VAL A 187 -20.91 1.49 0.22
CA VAL A 187 -20.51 0.09 0.02
C VAL A 187 -20.20 -0.54 1.37
N ASP A 188 -20.95 -1.56 1.79
CA ASP A 188 -20.81 -2.18 3.11
C ASP A 188 -19.56 -3.06 3.22
N ALA A 189 -19.22 -3.80 2.16
CA ALA A 189 -17.97 -4.54 2.07
C ALA A 189 -17.59 -4.83 0.61
N ILE A 190 -16.35 -5.27 0.44
CA ILE A 190 -15.84 -5.83 -0.80
C ILE A 190 -15.27 -7.22 -0.50
N ASP A 191 -15.66 -8.22 -1.27
CA ASP A 191 -15.03 -9.53 -1.22
C ASP A 191 -14.16 -9.74 -2.45
N LEU A 192 -12.89 -10.09 -2.24
CA LEU A 192 -12.04 -10.70 -3.24
C LEU A 192 -12.09 -12.20 -3.04
N VAL A 193 -12.38 -12.96 -4.08
CA VAL A 193 -12.50 -14.43 -4.01
C VAL A 193 -11.80 -15.06 -5.21
N PHE A 194 -11.00 -16.10 -4.97
CA PHE A 194 -10.38 -16.87 -6.04
C PHE A 194 -10.33 -18.35 -5.70
N SER A 195 -10.49 -19.22 -6.69
CA SER A 195 -10.34 -20.67 -6.49
C SER A 195 -8.86 -21.04 -6.57
N CYS A 196 -8.27 -21.49 -5.47
CA CYS A 196 -6.86 -21.85 -5.45
C CYS A 196 -6.59 -23.16 -6.14
N TYR A 197 -7.58 -24.06 -6.20
CA TYR A 197 -7.56 -25.25 -7.06
C TYR A 197 -7.11 -24.93 -8.51
N LYS A 198 -7.63 -23.85 -9.12
CA LYS A 198 -7.24 -23.44 -10.49
C LYS A 198 -5.77 -23.02 -10.60
N VAL A 199 -5.16 -22.56 -9.52
CA VAL A 199 -3.76 -22.13 -9.44
C VAL A 199 -2.85 -23.32 -9.14
N LEU A 200 -3.12 -24.02 -8.05
CA LEU A 200 -2.27 -25.05 -7.47
C LEU A 200 -2.19 -26.32 -8.33
N HIS A 201 -3.24 -26.65 -9.08
CA HIS A 201 -3.21 -27.78 -10.02
C HIS A 201 -2.62 -27.41 -11.39
N LYS A 202 -2.44 -26.12 -11.71
CA LYS A 202 -1.71 -25.67 -12.92
C LYS A 202 -0.24 -25.36 -12.65
N SER A 203 0.14 -25.02 -11.42
CA SER A 203 1.53 -24.72 -11.07
C SER A 203 2.02 -25.63 -9.93
N ASN A 204 2.98 -26.51 -10.23
CA ASN A 204 3.82 -27.21 -9.25
C ASN A 204 4.72 -26.25 -8.42
N ALA A 205 4.37 -24.97 -8.30
CA ALA A 205 5.18 -23.97 -7.62
C ALA A 205 4.73 -23.89 -6.15
N LYS A 206 5.63 -24.25 -5.21
CA LYS A 206 5.61 -23.66 -3.87
C LYS A 206 5.74 -22.16 -4.05
N ILE A 207 4.81 -21.38 -3.53
CA ILE A 207 4.86 -19.93 -3.64
C ILE A 207 5.04 -19.34 -2.25
N GLU A 208 6.22 -18.77 -2.01
CA GLU A 208 6.62 -18.17 -0.74
C GLU A 208 6.27 -16.67 -0.77
N LEU A 209 5.61 -16.16 0.29
CA LEU A 209 5.29 -14.73 0.44
C LEU A 209 6.54 -13.85 0.51
N PHE A 210 7.59 -14.39 1.12
CA PHE A 210 8.93 -13.82 1.14
C PHE A 210 9.85 -14.81 0.44
N ASN A 211 10.18 -14.51 -0.81
CA ASN A 211 11.06 -15.33 -1.60
C ASN A 211 12.47 -15.35 -0.94
N PRO A 212 13.02 -16.51 -0.56
CA PRO A 212 14.32 -16.64 0.07
C PRO A 212 15.48 -16.36 -0.90
N ASN A 213 15.18 -16.04 -2.16
CA ASN A 213 16.13 -15.50 -3.15
C ASN A 213 16.01 -13.98 -3.34
N GLU A 214 15.11 -13.31 -2.62
CA GLU A 214 15.01 -11.86 -2.57
C GLU A 214 15.67 -11.32 -1.28
N PRO A 215 16.14 -10.04 -1.28
CA PRO A 215 16.55 -9.37 -0.05
C PRO A 215 15.35 -9.20 0.90
N VAL A 216 15.61 -9.14 2.21
CA VAL A 216 14.57 -8.77 3.18
C VAL A 216 14.27 -7.28 3.02
N LEU A 217 13.03 -6.91 2.69
CA LEU A 217 12.65 -5.52 2.41
C LEU A 217 11.88 -4.91 3.58
N PHE A 218 12.16 -3.65 3.88
CA PHE A 218 11.39 -2.82 4.80
C PHE A 218 11.05 -1.48 4.19
N VAL A 219 9.82 -1.00 4.40
CA VAL A 219 9.43 0.39 4.15
C VAL A 219 9.03 1.00 5.48
N ASP A 220 9.69 2.08 5.91
CA ASP A 220 9.40 2.79 7.17
C ASP A 220 9.31 1.88 8.41
N SER A 221 10.21 0.89 8.50
CA SER A 221 10.29 -0.18 9.53
C SER A 221 9.31 -1.34 9.37
N ILE A 222 8.46 -1.33 8.35
CA ILE A 222 7.49 -2.38 8.11
C ILE A 222 8.07 -3.36 7.09
N ARG A 223 8.17 -4.64 7.44
CA ARG A 223 8.63 -5.70 6.53
C ARG A 223 7.62 -5.87 5.39
N VAL A 224 8.10 -5.85 4.15
CA VAL A 224 7.28 -6.00 2.93
C VAL A 224 7.90 -7.02 1.98
N ASN A 225 7.13 -7.52 1.02
CA ASN A 225 7.67 -8.31 -0.08
C ASN A 225 7.89 -7.44 -1.34
N GLN A 226 8.67 -7.95 -2.29
CA GLN A 226 9.03 -7.22 -3.52
C GLN A 226 7.79 -6.75 -4.29
N ARG A 227 6.75 -7.60 -4.36
CA ARG A 227 5.53 -7.27 -5.08
C ARG A 227 4.79 -6.09 -4.46
N TYR A 228 4.65 -6.06 -3.13
CA TYR A 228 4.01 -4.93 -2.46
C TYR A 228 4.79 -3.64 -2.66
N LEU A 229 6.12 -3.71 -2.56
CA LEU A 229 6.98 -2.55 -2.82
C LEU A 229 6.71 -1.98 -4.22
N GLU A 230 6.70 -2.84 -5.24
CA GLU A 230 6.47 -2.46 -6.64
C GLU A 230 5.04 -1.99 -6.94
N SER A 231 4.04 -2.52 -6.24
CA SER A 231 2.64 -2.18 -6.50
C SER A 231 2.15 -0.94 -5.77
N THR A 232 2.73 -0.67 -4.60
CA THR A 232 2.24 0.35 -3.68
C THR A 232 2.99 1.66 -3.84
N TYR A 233 4.30 1.61 -4.08
CA TYR A 233 5.14 2.81 -4.07
C TYR A 233 5.68 3.16 -5.45
N GLN A 234 5.72 4.46 -5.73
CA GLN A 234 6.47 4.99 -6.85
C GLN A 234 7.92 5.31 -6.42
N PRO A 235 8.92 5.13 -7.30
CA PRO A 235 10.32 5.39 -6.94
C PRO A 235 10.58 6.81 -6.39
N ASN A 236 9.80 7.79 -6.83
CA ASN A 236 9.93 9.19 -6.41
C ASN A 236 9.36 9.49 -5.01
N GLU A 237 8.72 8.52 -4.35
CA GLU A 237 8.17 8.66 -3.00
C GLU A 237 9.23 8.38 -1.91
N PHE A 238 10.34 7.76 -2.28
CA PHE A 238 11.42 7.44 -1.35
C PHE A 238 12.40 8.60 -1.20
N ALA A 239 12.74 8.91 0.05
CA ALA A 239 13.81 9.85 0.38
C ALA A 239 15.16 9.14 0.53
N PHE A 240 15.16 7.91 1.05
CA PHE A 240 16.40 7.23 1.39
C PHE A 240 16.27 5.72 1.22
N ILE A 241 17.34 5.08 0.72
CA ILE A 241 17.44 3.61 0.60
C ILE A 241 18.74 3.18 1.25
N THR A 242 18.66 2.26 2.21
CA THR A 242 19.82 1.67 2.88
C THR A 242 19.90 0.20 2.52
N VAL A 243 21.08 -0.24 2.06
CA VAL A 243 21.34 -1.64 1.72
C VAL A 243 22.31 -2.23 2.73
N TYR A 244 21.87 -3.26 3.44
CA TYR A 244 22.65 -4.03 4.39
C TYR A 244 23.11 -5.33 3.72
N LYS A 245 24.38 -5.68 3.89
CA LYS A 245 25.00 -6.89 3.32
C LYS A 245 25.83 -7.63 4.36
N GLY A 246 25.98 -8.94 4.18
CA GLY A 246 26.82 -9.78 5.04
C GLY A 246 26.41 -9.69 6.51
N ASP A 247 27.40 -9.58 7.40
CA ASP A 247 27.17 -9.54 8.86
C ASP A 247 26.25 -8.41 9.31
N ASP A 248 26.23 -7.28 8.62
CA ASP A 248 25.36 -6.16 8.97
C ASP A 248 23.89 -6.46 8.64
N ALA A 249 23.62 -7.23 7.58
CA ALA A 249 22.28 -7.73 7.31
C ALA A 249 21.87 -8.79 8.34
N VAL A 250 22.77 -9.72 8.67
CA VAL A 250 22.50 -10.76 9.67
C VAL A 250 22.21 -10.17 11.04
N LYS A 251 22.94 -9.14 11.47
CA LYS A 251 22.66 -8.41 12.71
C LYS A 251 21.28 -7.75 12.71
N LEU A 252 20.80 -7.31 11.56
CA LEU A 252 19.53 -6.58 11.43
C LEU A 252 18.33 -7.53 11.39
N VAL A 253 18.39 -8.59 10.57
CA VAL A 253 17.23 -9.44 10.23
C VAL A 253 17.44 -10.92 10.53
N GLY A 254 18.57 -11.30 11.13
CA GLY A 254 18.94 -12.69 11.39
C GLY A 254 19.42 -13.43 10.13
N GLU A 255 19.36 -14.76 10.19
CA GLU A 255 19.89 -15.65 9.15
C GLU A 255 19.30 -15.40 7.75
N GLU A 256 18.09 -14.87 7.66
CA GLU A 256 17.45 -14.50 6.38
C GLU A 256 18.25 -13.47 5.58
N GLY A 257 18.96 -12.57 6.28
CA GLY A 257 19.80 -11.54 5.66
C GLY A 257 21.14 -12.07 5.15
N ARG A 258 21.53 -13.32 5.49
CA ARG A 258 22.86 -13.85 5.17
C ARG A 258 23.09 -14.01 3.68
N LYS A 259 22.09 -14.47 2.93
CA LYS A 259 22.21 -14.79 1.51
C LYS A 259 22.02 -13.56 0.62
N ASN A 260 20.93 -12.81 0.82
CA ASN A 260 20.53 -11.73 -0.09
C ASN A 260 20.57 -10.34 0.54
N GLY A 261 20.95 -10.23 1.81
CA GLY A 261 20.97 -8.95 2.53
C GLY A 261 19.59 -8.46 2.94
N ALA A 262 19.55 -7.20 3.36
CA ALA A 262 18.31 -6.50 3.69
C ALA A 262 18.33 -5.09 3.08
N VAL A 263 17.18 -4.61 2.64
CA VAL A 263 17.00 -3.26 2.10
C VAL A 263 15.95 -2.54 2.92
N TYR A 264 16.30 -1.34 3.35
CA TYR A 264 15.43 -0.48 4.12
C TYR A 264 15.17 0.80 3.33
N LEU A 265 13.91 1.01 2.97
CA LEU A 265 13.44 2.17 2.25
C LEU A 265 12.73 3.11 3.22
N THR A 266 13.01 4.40 3.10
CA THR A 266 12.38 5.45 3.89
C THR A 266 11.63 6.38 2.96
N THR A 267 10.33 6.55 3.21
CA THR A 267 9.48 7.47 2.43
C THR A 267 9.83 8.92 2.74
N LYS A 268 9.49 9.83 1.81
CA LYS A 268 9.59 11.27 2.03
C LYS A 268 8.80 11.69 3.26
N GLU A 269 7.58 11.18 3.43
CA GLU A 269 6.75 11.51 4.60
C GLU A 269 7.46 11.15 5.91
N ALA A 270 7.93 9.90 6.04
CA ALA A 270 8.62 9.45 7.25
C ALA A 270 9.91 10.25 7.51
N ALA A 271 10.63 10.62 6.45
CA ALA A 271 11.79 11.50 6.56
C ALA A 271 11.42 12.89 7.11
N ARG A 272 10.35 13.51 6.59
CA ARG A 272 9.85 14.81 7.07
C ARG A 272 9.44 14.77 8.53
N GLU A 273 8.74 13.71 8.93
CA GLU A 273 8.32 13.52 10.30
C GLU A 273 9.53 13.44 11.24
N LYS A 274 10.55 12.67 10.86
CA LYS A 274 11.78 12.52 11.65
C LYS A 274 12.50 13.85 11.83
N TYR A 275 12.85 14.55 10.75
CA TYR A 275 13.65 15.78 10.87
C TYR A 275 12.83 16.92 11.48
N SER A 276 11.52 17.00 11.20
CA SER A 276 10.67 18.05 11.77
C SER A 276 10.55 17.90 13.27
N LYS A 277 10.45 16.67 13.79
CA LYS A 277 10.48 16.39 15.22
C LYS A 277 11.81 16.80 15.86
N LEU A 278 12.93 16.46 15.21
CA LEU A 278 14.26 16.84 15.69
C LEU A 278 14.42 18.37 15.73
N PHE A 279 14.16 19.04 14.60
CA PHE A 279 14.34 20.49 14.47
C PHE A 279 13.39 21.25 15.38
N GLY A 280 12.13 20.82 15.48
CA GLY A 280 11.17 21.41 16.40
C GLY A 280 11.59 21.29 17.86
N SER A 281 12.22 20.18 18.25
CA SER A 281 12.77 20.01 19.60
C SER A 281 13.98 20.90 19.89
N LYS A 282 14.65 21.43 18.85
CA LYS A 282 15.86 22.27 18.96
C LYS A 282 15.58 23.75 18.72
N SER A 283 14.51 24.10 18.01
CA SER A 283 14.14 25.48 17.73
C SER A 283 12.64 25.70 17.90
N ALA A 284 12.29 26.52 18.89
CA ALA A 284 10.91 26.97 19.08
C ALA A 284 10.42 27.81 17.89
N GLU A 285 11.31 28.55 17.23
CA GLU A 285 10.99 29.32 16.02
C GLU A 285 10.67 28.40 14.84
N TYR A 286 11.45 27.33 14.65
CA TYR A 286 11.16 26.31 13.64
C TYR A 286 9.77 25.72 13.86
N SER A 287 9.44 25.36 15.11
CA SER A 287 8.14 24.82 15.48
C SER A 287 6.97 25.76 15.18
N LYS A 288 7.19 27.09 15.17
CA LYS A 288 6.16 28.08 14.84
C LYS A 288 5.92 28.20 13.33
N VAL A 289 6.96 28.05 12.53
CA VAL A 289 6.88 28.25 11.07
C VAL A 289 6.50 26.98 10.32
N ILE A 290 6.79 25.79 10.87
CA ILE A 290 6.36 24.53 10.29
C ILE A 290 4.86 24.34 10.52
N LYS A 291 4.06 24.52 9.47
CA LYS A 291 2.61 24.23 9.48
C LYS A 291 2.44 22.80 8.98
N SER A 292 1.82 21.94 9.80
CA SER A 292 1.45 20.53 9.57
C SER A 292 1.82 19.92 8.20
N LYS A 293 2.61 18.84 8.20
CA LYS A 293 3.00 17.83 7.17
C LYS A 293 3.13 18.21 5.66
N ASP A 294 2.43 19.21 5.15
CA ASP A 294 2.24 19.47 3.71
C ASP A 294 2.81 20.81 3.19
N ASN A 295 3.41 21.66 4.04
CA ASN A 295 3.66 23.06 3.65
C ASN A 295 5.13 23.51 3.64
N ASP A 296 6.05 22.64 3.20
CA ASP A 296 7.46 23.01 2.96
C ASP A 296 7.63 23.94 1.74
N ALA A 297 6.57 24.16 0.94
CA ALA A 297 6.60 25.01 -0.25
C ALA A 297 7.04 26.46 0.04
N ASP A 298 6.74 26.96 1.24
CA ASP A 298 7.09 28.31 1.72
C ASP A 298 8.48 28.39 2.39
N ILE A 299 9.19 27.26 2.53
CA ILE A 299 10.43 27.14 3.29
C ILE A 299 11.60 26.85 2.34
N ALA A 300 12.69 27.62 2.49
CA ALA A 300 14.01 27.25 1.97
C ALA A 300 14.81 26.55 3.06
N TYR A 301 15.42 25.40 2.75
CA TYR A 301 16.40 24.78 3.65
C TYR A 301 17.82 25.14 3.19
N ILE A 302 18.65 25.61 4.13
CA ILE A 302 20.04 25.98 3.90
C ILE A 302 20.90 25.13 4.83
N LEU A 303 21.64 24.17 4.28
CA LEU A 303 22.49 23.25 5.03
C LEU A 303 23.96 23.60 4.81
N ASN A 304 24.68 23.94 5.88
CA ASN A 304 26.09 24.35 5.82
C ASN A 304 26.35 25.45 4.78
N GLY A 305 25.42 26.41 4.67
CA GLY A 305 25.47 27.53 3.72
C GLY A 305 24.99 27.19 2.30
N LYS A 306 24.73 25.92 1.98
CA LYS A 306 24.19 25.48 0.68
C LYS A 306 22.67 25.47 0.69
N ILE A 307 22.06 26.10 -0.30
CA ILE A 307 20.60 26.06 -0.53
C ILE A 307 20.24 24.67 -1.07
N LEU A 308 19.28 24.00 -0.43
CA LEU A 308 18.75 22.72 -0.88
C LEU A 308 17.57 22.95 -1.83
N THR A 309 17.71 22.53 -3.08
CA THR A 309 16.66 22.64 -4.11
C THR A 309 16.12 21.28 -4.54
N GLU A 310 16.86 20.21 -4.29
CA GLU A 310 16.55 18.84 -4.68
C GLU A 310 16.92 17.89 -3.54
N ASN A 311 16.27 16.73 -3.49
CA ASN A 311 16.53 15.68 -2.49
C ASN A 311 16.54 16.19 -1.04
N ILE A 312 15.71 17.20 -0.75
CA ILE A 312 15.65 17.90 0.54
C ILE A 312 15.43 16.89 1.66
N GLU A 313 14.45 16.00 1.50
CA GLU A 313 14.14 14.99 2.52
C GLU A 313 15.32 14.05 2.78
N ALA A 314 16.05 13.66 1.72
CA ALA A 314 17.21 12.78 1.84
C ALA A 314 18.37 13.44 2.58
N GLU A 315 18.67 14.71 2.28
CA GLU A 315 19.74 15.46 2.93
C GLU A 315 19.41 15.74 4.41
N LEU A 316 18.19 16.17 4.68
CA LEU A 316 17.75 16.46 6.04
C LEU A 316 17.58 15.20 6.90
N TYR A 317 17.23 14.05 6.31
CA TYR A 317 17.09 12.78 7.03
C TYR A 317 18.40 12.31 7.67
N LYS A 318 19.56 12.67 7.11
CA LYS A 318 20.89 12.32 7.63
C LYS A 318 21.23 13.10 8.91
N ILE A 319 20.48 14.14 9.23
CA ILE A 319 20.70 14.97 10.40
C ILE A 319 20.08 14.28 11.62
N ASP A 320 20.86 14.18 12.68
CA ASP A 320 20.47 13.60 13.95
C ASP A 320 20.89 14.49 15.12
N LYS A 321 20.57 14.05 16.35
CA LYS A 321 20.89 14.78 17.57
C LYS A 321 22.39 14.95 17.84
N ASN A 322 23.24 14.12 17.23
CA ASN A 322 24.68 14.09 17.45
C ASN A 322 25.41 15.00 16.46
N ASN A 323 24.88 15.17 15.25
CA ASN A 323 25.51 15.97 14.21
C ASN A 323 24.91 17.36 14.01
N LEU A 324 23.72 17.68 14.54
CA LEU A 324 23.14 19.03 14.45
C LEU A 324 23.82 19.99 15.44
N LEU A 325 24.55 20.97 14.91
CA LEU A 325 25.26 21.98 15.70
C LEU A 325 24.40 23.24 15.95
N ASP A 326 23.70 23.71 14.93
CA ASP A 326 22.91 24.94 15.01
C ASP A 326 21.70 24.90 14.07
N ILE A 327 20.62 25.56 14.49
CA ILE A 327 19.41 25.75 13.71
C ILE A 327 18.86 27.17 13.95
N ARG A 328 18.72 27.94 12.88
CA ARG A 328 18.15 29.29 12.91
C ARG A 328 17.08 29.45 11.85
N VAL A 329 15.97 30.09 12.21
CA VAL A 329 14.95 30.51 11.24
C VAL A 329 15.22 31.95 10.82
N ILE A 330 15.21 32.22 9.52
CA ILE A 330 15.30 33.56 8.94
C ILE A 330 14.05 33.86 8.13
N TYR A 331 13.70 35.14 8.05
CA TYR A 331 12.49 35.59 7.36
C TYR A 331 12.84 36.17 5.98
N LYS A 332 11.83 36.32 5.12
CA LYS A 332 11.94 36.77 3.73
C LYS A 332 12.96 37.90 3.46
N LYS A 333 13.02 38.93 4.32
CA LYS A 333 13.97 40.05 4.17
C LYS A 333 15.42 39.58 4.26
N ASP A 334 15.75 38.81 5.29
CA ASP A 334 17.09 38.30 5.54
C ASP A 334 17.43 37.17 4.57
N LEU A 335 16.44 36.36 4.20
CA LEU A 335 16.57 35.33 3.19
C LEU A 335 16.99 35.91 1.82
N LYS A 336 16.37 37.02 1.39
CA LYS A 336 16.76 37.75 0.18
C LYS A 336 18.15 38.36 0.32
N LYS A 337 18.48 38.91 1.49
CA LYS A 337 19.77 39.57 1.74
C LYS A 337 20.94 38.59 1.79
N GLU A 338 20.79 37.48 2.51
CA GLU A 338 21.86 36.51 2.78
C GLU A 338 22.01 35.47 1.65
N PHE A 339 20.91 35.09 1.00
CA PHE A 339 20.90 33.97 0.05
C PHE A 339 20.27 34.29 -1.32
N ASN A 340 19.82 35.53 -1.54
CA ASN A 340 19.14 35.97 -2.77
C ASN A 340 17.88 35.14 -3.13
N ILE A 341 17.18 34.59 -2.13
CA ILE A 341 15.92 33.86 -2.33
C ILE A 341 14.74 34.79 -2.02
N SER A 342 13.77 34.88 -2.92
CA SER A 342 12.65 35.84 -2.82
C SER A 342 11.25 35.23 -2.98
N ASP A 343 11.18 33.98 -3.44
CA ASP A 343 9.98 33.17 -3.66
C ASP A 343 9.55 32.39 -2.40
N LYS A 344 10.38 32.36 -1.35
CA LYS A 344 10.08 31.71 -0.06
C LYS A 344 9.77 32.73 1.03
N LYS A 345 9.03 32.29 2.06
CA LYS A 345 8.67 33.11 3.22
C LYS A 345 9.69 32.98 4.35
N TYR A 346 10.22 31.78 4.52
CA TYR A 346 11.14 31.42 5.60
C TYR A 346 12.36 30.69 5.06
N GLY A 347 13.50 30.86 5.73
CA GLY A 347 14.68 30.04 5.58
C GLY A 347 14.99 29.30 6.87
N VAL A 348 15.35 28.03 6.77
CA VAL A 348 15.84 27.22 7.89
C VAL A 348 17.33 26.96 7.64
N VAL A 349 18.16 27.67 8.38
CA VAL A 349 19.62 27.59 8.29
C VAL A 349 20.12 26.57 9.31
N LEU A 350 20.78 25.52 8.81
CA LEU A 350 21.27 24.38 9.58
C LEU A 350 22.80 24.32 9.50
N LYS A 351 23.46 24.07 10.62
CA LYS A 351 24.88 23.71 10.67
C LYS A 351 25.06 22.32 11.26
N THR A 352 25.91 21.49 10.65
CA THR A 352 26.19 20.14 11.11
C THR A 352 27.69 19.86 11.29
N SER A 353 28.03 18.89 12.15
CA SER A 353 29.40 18.39 12.30
C SER A 353 29.66 17.25 11.32
N GLY A 354 30.42 17.51 10.26
CA GLY A 354 30.80 16.50 9.25
C GLY A 354 30.46 16.98 7.84
N HIS A 355 31.48 17.54 7.19
CA HIS A 355 31.47 18.28 5.91
C HIS A 355 30.60 19.54 5.87
#